data_AF-A0A8H8CWD0-F1
#
_entry.id   AF-A0A8H8CWD0-F1
#
_cell.length_a   1.000
_cell.length_b   1.000
_cell.length_c   1.000
_cell.angle_alpha   90.00
_cell.angle_beta   90.00
_cell.angle_gamma   90.00
#
_symmetry.space_group_name_H-M   'P 1'
#
loop_
_entity.id
_entity.type
_entity.pdbx_description
1 polymer ?
#
loop_
_entity_poly.entity_id
_entity_poly.type
_entity_poly.pdbx_seq_one_letter_code
_entity_poly.pdbx_strand_id
1 'polypeptide(L)'
;MVVYEERYLLDSTPMLSHQTRTRIMRPLTQSNPRACLQRPRFPLRSQGTDIPIFQRYLHTPRRPSRCPLSTKVPFNFHIQLQRSIRFGHTKPPLKQRSRTVRIIYNLIAYCGIFVVIGGVLVVGFFVYDATTYRHDLSFDNIQVSELALNPRLGGPKNLPIADVLIDDHDSEVMREQRDKPKLVILGTGWGSVSLLKTLRPGDYHVTVVSPVNYFLFTPMLPSATVGTIGLRSLVEPVRSIVQRVRGHFLRAEAVDVEFSEKLVEVSQLDSNGQERRFYLPYDKLVIGVGSTTNPHGVKGLEHCNFLKSIDDARKIKNKVLDNLELACLPSTSDEERRRLLSFVVCGGGPTGVEFAAEIFDMLNEDLFRSFPRILRNEISVHLIQSRSHILNTYDQTLSEYAERRFANDQVDVLTNSRVKEVKKDKILFTQIEDGKPILKELPMGFCLWSTGVCQ
;
A
#
# COMPACT_ATOMS: atom_id res chain seq x y z
N MET A 1 -12.14 -12.81 1.93
CA MET A 1 -13.50 -12.26 1.87
C MET A 1 -14.43 -13.45 2.04
N VAL A 2 -14.94 -13.68 3.24
CA VAL A 2 -15.94 -14.73 3.49
C VAL A 2 -17.29 -14.05 3.30
N VAL A 3 -17.94 -14.33 2.16
CA VAL A 3 -19.32 -13.92 1.92
C VAL A 3 -20.17 -15.07 2.45
N TYR A 4 -20.90 -14.84 3.54
CA TYR A 4 -21.85 -15.82 4.03
C TYR A 4 -23.10 -15.79 3.13
N GLU A 5 -23.39 -16.92 2.50
CA GLU A 5 -24.63 -17.20 1.77
C GLU A 5 -25.20 -18.50 2.36
N GLU A 6 -26.32 -18.41 3.09
CA GLU A 6 -26.95 -19.55 3.75
C GLU A 6 -27.74 -20.42 2.76
N ARG A 7 -27.49 -21.74 2.80
CA ARG A 7 -28.43 -22.76 2.31
C ARG A 7 -28.94 -23.55 3.50
N TYR A 8 -30.27 -23.54 3.68
CA TYR A 8 -30.98 -24.37 4.63
C TYR A 8 -30.95 -25.84 4.19
N LEU A 9 -30.57 -26.74 5.09
CA LEU A 9 -30.90 -28.17 5.04
C LEU A 9 -31.18 -28.62 6.47
N LEU A 10 -32.47 -28.82 6.73
CA LEU A 10 -33.02 -29.45 7.93
C LEU A 10 -32.60 -30.92 7.94
N ASP A 11 -32.04 -31.40 9.05
CA ASP A 11 -32.38 -32.74 9.50
C ASP A 11 -32.26 -32.89 11.01
N SER A 12 -33.13 -33.74 11.54
CA SER A 12 -33.49 -33.82 12.95
C SER A 12 -33.04 -35.16 13.54
N THR A 13 -32.59 -35.10 14.80
CA THR A 13 -32.58 -36.14 15.85
C THR A 13 -31.46 -37.21 15.94
N PRO A 14 -31.10 -37.64 17.17
CA PRO A 14 -29.83 -38.31 17.51
C PRO A 14 -29.99 -39.75 18.05
N MET A 15 -28.92 -40.55 18.12
CA MET A 15 -28.73 -41.62 19.13
C MET A 15 -27.33 -42.32 19.10
N LEU A 16 -26.64 -42.24 20.24
CA LEU A 16 -25.98 -43.28 21.04
C LEU A 16 -25.17 -44.46 20.42
N SER A 17 -23.92 -44.55 20.94
CA SER A 17 -23.15 -45.73 21.39
C SER A 17 -22.92 -46.95 20.48
N HIS A 18 -21.65 -47.27 20.18
CA HIS A 18 -20.95 -48.44 20.72
C HIS A 18 -19.49 -48.59 20.19
N GLN A 19 -18.59 -48.72 21.15
CA GLN A 19 -17.36 -49.53 21.23
C GLN A 19 -16.87 -50.43 20.06
N THR A 20 -15.53 -50.38 19.87
CA THR A 20 -14.57 -51.44 19.44
C THR A 20 -14.49 -51.89 17.98
N ARG A 21 -13.35 -51.66 17.31
CA ARG A 21 -12.25 -52.65 17.15
C ARG A 21 -11.11 -52.14 16.26
N THR A 22 -9.91 -52.48 16.71
CA THR A 22 -8.59 -52.42 16.11
C THR A 22 -8.49 -53.16 14.77
N ARG A 23 -7.76 -52.58 13.79
CA ARG A 23 -6.95 -53.38 12.86
C ARG A 23 -5.71 -52.63 12.39
N ILE A 24 -4.57 -53.21 12.76
CA ILE A 24 -3.21 -52.90 12.34
C ILE A 24 -2.98 -53.49 10.94
N MET A 25 -2.37 -52.73 10.03
CA MET A 25 -1.61 -53.28 8.90
C MET A 25 -0.26 -52.57 8.80
N ARG A 26 0.79 -53.39 8.78
CA ARG A 26 2.21 -53.04 8.64
C ARG A 26 2.60 -53.01 7.15
N PRO A 27 3.77 -52.41 6.81
CA PRO A 27 4.15 -52.01 5.46
C PRO A 27 4.88 -53.11 4.69
N LEU A 28 4.82 -53.04 3.36
CA LEU A 28 5.66 -53.83 2.46
C LEU A 28 6.92 -53.08 2.07
N THR A 29 7.99 -53.85 2.02
CA THR A 29 9.40 -53.51 1.97
C THR A 29 9.95 -53.27 0.56
N GLN A 30 11.09 -52.57 0.56
CA GLN A 30 12.07 -52.33 -0.50
C GLN A 30 12.25 -53.43 -1.56
N SER A 31 12.48 -53.00 -2.80
CA SER A 31 13.47 -53.63 -3.70
C SER A 31 13.95 -52.64 -4.77
N ASN A 32 15.25 -52.45 -4.85
CA ASN A 32 16.00 -51.87 -5.99
C ASN A 32 17.18 -52.82 -6.20
N PRO A 33 17.59 -53.18 -7.44
CA PRO A 33 18.70 -52.42 -8.04
C PRO A 33 18.75 -52.36 -9.58
N ARG A 34 19.33 -51.25 -10.07
CA ARG A 34 20.20 -51.05 -11.25
C ARG A 34 19.86 -51.74 -12.59
N ALA A 35 19.56 -50.92 -13.61
CA ALA A 35 20.03 -51.12 -14.98
C ALA A 35 20.19 -49.77 -15.70
N CYS A 36 21.17 -49.75 -16.60
CA CYS A 36 21.77 -48.62 -17.31
C CYS A 36 21.11 -48.39 -18.68
N LEU A 37 21.48 -47.29 -19.37
CA LEU A 37 21.19 -46.92 -20.78
C LEU A 37 19.79 -46.27 -20.96
N GLN A 38 19.57 -45.17 -21.70
CA GLN A 38 20.29 -44.48 -22.76
C GLN A 38 19.69 -43.06 -22.91
N ARG A 39 20.53 -42.08 -23.26
CA ARG A 39 20.14 -40.74 -23.72
C ARG A 39 19.46 -40.82 -25.09
N PRO A 40 18.70 -39.78 -25.46
CA PRO A 40 18.91 -39.15 -26.76
C PRO A 40 19.25 -37.66 -26.63
N ARG A 41 20.38 -37.28 -27.23
CA ARG A 41 20.69 -35.92 -27.68
C ARG A 41 20.06 -35.70 -29.05
N PHE A 42 19.64 -34.46 -29.33
CA PHE A 42 19.87 -33.64 -30.55
C PHE A 42 18.65 -32.75 -30.86
N PRO A 43 18.80 -31.60 -31.55
CA PRO A 43 19.94 -30.68 -31.63
C PRO A 43 19.56 -29.22 -31.33
N LEU A 44 20.57 -28.43 -30.93
CA LEU A 44 20.57 -26.97 -31.10
C LEU A 44 20.75 -26.64 -32.59
N ARG A 45 19.90 -25.79 -33.15
CA ARG A 45 20.21 -25.00 -34.34
C ARG A 45 19.62 -23.60 -34.23
N SER A 46 20.48 -22.64 -34.55
CA SER A 46 20.29 -21.20 -34.60
C SER A 46 19.47 -20.73 -35.80
N GLN A 47 19.22 -19.41 -35.82
CA GLN A 47 18.45 -18.55 -36.76
C GLN A 47 17.03 -18.28 -36.24
N GLY A 48 16.63 -17.07 -35.84
CA GLY A 48 17.06 -15.75 -36.24
C GLY A 48 16.11 -15.22 -37.31
N THR A 49 14.94 -14.71 -36.90
CA THR A 49 14.05 -13.87 -37.72
C THR A 49 13.12 -13.07 -36.82
N ASP A 50 13.01 -11.80 -37.16
CA ASP A 50 12.39 -10.69 -36.43
C ASP A 50 10.88 -10.85 -36.19
N ILE A 51 10.44 -10.49 -34.97
CA ILE A 51 9.02 -10.33 -34.62
C ILE A 51 8.74 -8.82 -34.53
N PRO A 52 7.90 -8.23 -35.40
CA PRO A 52 7.57 -6.83 -35.31
C PRO A 52 6.49 -6.58 -34.25
N ILE A 53 6.78 -5.58 -33.42
CA ILE A 53 5.98 -5.01 -32.36
C ILE A 53 4.71 -4.37 -32.95
N PHE A 54 3.54 -4.83 -32.50
CA PHE A 54 2.24 -4.25 -32.86
C PHE A 54 1.95 -3.03 -31.97
N GLN A 55 2.27 -1.84 -32.49
CA GLN A 55 1.97 -0.56 -31.84
C GLN A 55 0.59 -0.06 -32.32
N ARG A 56 -0.42 -0.13 -31.44
CA ARG A 56 -1.76 0.44 -31.68
C ARG A 56 -1.68 1.97 -31.65
N TYR A 57 -1.79 2.61 -32.81
CA TYR A 57 -2.11 4.03 -32.92
C TYR A 57 -3.62 4.22 -33.14
N LEU A 58 -4.21 5.08 -32.33
CA LEU A 58 -5.61 5.48 -32.35
C LEU A 58 -5.92 6.31 -33.59
N HIS A 59 -6.88 5.85 -34.39
CA HIS A 59 -7.46 6.57 -35.52
C HIS A 59 -8.45 7.64 -35.03
N THR A 60 -8.26 8.89 -35.47
CA THR A 60 -9.27 9.95 -35.44
C THR A 60 -10.14 9.90 -36.71
N PRO A 61 -11.45 10.19 -36.63
CA PRO A 61 -12.37 9.97 -37.74
C PRO A 61 -12.35 11.12 -38.78
N ARG A 62 -12.26 10.74 -40.06
CA ARG A 62 -12.48 11.60 -41.24
C ARG A 62 -13.98 11.85 -41.45
N ARG A 63 -14.37 13.11 -41.67
CA ARG A 63 -15.70 13.52 -42.16
C ARG A 63 -15.85 13.24 -43.67
N PRO A 64 -17.07 12.92 -44.16
CA PRO A 64 -17.29 12.58 -45.56
C PRO A 64 -17.48 13.80 -46.46
N SER A 65 -16.95 13.66 -47.67
CA SER A 65 -17.08 14.51 -48.84
C SER A 65 -18.48 14.42 -49.48
N ARG A 66 -19.04 15.56 -49.89
CA ARG A 66 -20.19 15.65 -50.80
C ARG A 66 -19.73 16.23 -52.14
N CYS A 67 -20.13 15.58 -53.24
CA CYS A 67 -20.01 16.08 -54.61
C CYS A 67 -21.12 17.09 -54.96
N PRO A 68 -20.93 17.91 -56.01
CA PRO A 68 -21.66 19.16 -56.21
C PRO A 68 -22.84 19.02 -57.17
N LEU A 69 -23.87 19.86 -56.99
CA LEU A 69 -24.82 20.19 -58.05
C LEU A 69 -24.81 21.69 -58.31
N SER A 70 -24.68 21.98 -59.60
CA SER A 70 -24.66 23.27 -60.27
C SER A 70 -26.08 23.78 -60.52
N THR A 71 -26.34 25.06 -60.23
CA THR A 71 -27.20 25.91 -61.06
C THR A 71 -26.85 27.39 -60.83
N LYS A 72 -26.79 28.12 -61.96
CA LYS A 72 -26.38 29.51 -62.21
C LYS A 72 -27.37 30.51 -61.57
N VAL A 73 -27.01 31.78 -61.28
CA VAL A 73 -27.03 32.96 -62.19
C VAL A 73 -26.57 34.19 -61.35
N PRO A 74 -25.97 35.24 -61.96
CA PRO A 74 -24.89 36.03 -61.37
C PRO A 74 -25.30 37.41 -60.84
N PHE A 75 -24.46 37.99 -59.98
CA PHE A 75 -24.43 39.44 -59.74
C PHE A 75 -23.06 39.98 -60.13
N ASN A 76 -23.03 40.67 -61.27
CA ASN A 76 -21.89 41.44 -61.76
C ASN A 76 -21.74 42.70 -60.89
N PHE A 77 -20.56 42.91 -60.31
CA PHE A 77 -20.07 44.27 -60.04
C PHE A 77 -18.73 44.45 -60.77
N HIS A 78 -18.82 45.17 -61.88
CA HIS A 78 -17.68 45.70 -62.62
C HIS A 78 -16.92 46.69 -61.73
N ILE A 79 -15.71 46.32 -61.29
CA ILE A 79 -14.72 47.31 -60.86
C ILE A 79 -13.88 47.62 -62.10
N GLN A 80 -14.06 48.82 -62.63
CA GLN A 80 -13.24 49.38 -63.70
C GLN A 80 -11.78 49.48 -63.24
N LEU A 81 -10.90 48.66 -63.81
CA LEU A 81 -9.46 48.86 -63.74
C LEU A 81 -9.09 50.04 -64.66
N GLN A 82 -8.99 51.24 -64.11
CA GLN A 82 -8.24 52.30 -64.76
C GLN A 82 -6.75 51.94 -64.72
N ARG A 83 -6.24 51.43 -65.85
CA ARG A 83 -4.79 51.40 -66.14
C ARG A 83 -4.31 52.82 -66.40
N SER A 84 -3.92 53.51 -65.33
CA SER A 84 -3.07 54.70 -65.41
C SER A 84 -1.61 54.23 -65.53
N ILE A 85 -1.04 54.33 -66.72
CA ILE A 85 0.40 54.26 -66.95
C ILE A 85 1.03 55.44 -66.20
N ARG A 86 1.64 55.19 -65.04
CA ARG A 86 2.54 56.14 -64.38
C ARG A 86 3.97 55.66 -64.58
N PHE A 87 4.72 56.50 -65.30
CA PHE A 87 6.16 56.49 -65.43
C PHE A 87 6.84 56.19 -64.10
N GLY A 88 7.83 55.30 -64.16
CA GLY A 88 8.62 54.86 -63.02
C GLY A 88 9.28 56.03 -62.31
N HIS A 89 8.96 56.19 -61.03
CA HIS A 89 9.84 56.80 -60.06
C HIS A 89 10.38 55.66 -59.20
N THR A 90 11.59 55.19 -59.51
CA THR A 90 12.30 54.25 -58.65
C THR A 90 12.46 54.91 -57.29
N LYS A 91 11.78 54.39 -56.25
CA LYS A 91 12.15 54.68 -54.86
C LYS A 91 13.60 54.21 -54.70
N PRO A 92 14.47 54.99 -54.04
CA PRO A 92 15.85 54.55 -53.80
C PRO A 92 15.82 53.23 -53.00
N PRO A 93 16.81 52.35 -53.17
CA PRO A 93 16.88 51.12 -52.38
C PRO A 93 16.88 51.50 -50.90
N LEU A 94 15.99 50.88 -50.12
CA LEU A 94 15.99 51.04 -48.67
C LEU A 94 17.41 50.71 -48.17
N LYS A 95 18.05 51.71 -47.55
CA LYS A 95 19.40 51.67 -46.98
C LYS A 95 19.63 50.30 -46.33
N GLN A 96 20.64 49.55 -46.80
CA GLN A 96 21.06 48.27 -46.19
C GLN A 96 21.19 48.50 -44.69
N ARG A 97 20.24 47.98 -43.89
CA ARG A 97 20.36 48.03 -42.43
C ARG A 97 21.63 47.27 -42.07
N SER A 98 22.51 47.94 -41.32
CA SER A 98 23.76 47.37 -40.84
C SER A 98 23.51 45.98 -40.25
N ARG A 99 24.41 45.02 -40.49
CA ARG A 99 24.32 43.65 -39.95
C ARG A 99 24.04 43.67 -38.44
N THR A 100 24.61 44.64 -37.73
CA THR A 100 24.40 44.86 -36.30
C THR A 100 22.94 45.19 -35.96
N VAL A 101 22.27 46.04 -36.75
CA VAL A 101 20.85 46.39 -36.53
C VAL A 101 19.94 45.19 -36.76
N ARG A 102 20.26 44.33 -37.73
CA ARG A 102 19.51 43.09 -37.98
C ARG A 102 19.72 42.07 -36.85
N ILE A 103 20.93 41.97 -36.32
CA ILE A 103 21.24 41.12 -35.16
C ILE A 103 20.48 41.61 -33.92
N ILE A 104 20.51 42.92 -33.64
CA ILE A 104 19.78 43.52 -32.51
C ILE A 104 18.27 43.30 -32.66
N TYR A 105 17.71 43.51 -33.85
CA TYR A 105 16.28 43.26 -34.10
C TYR A 105 15.91 41.80 -33.89
N ASN A 106 16.71 40.86 -34.41
CA ASN A 106 16.48 39.44 -34.21
C ASN A 106 16.58 39.07 -32.72
N LEU A 107 17.54 39.63 -31.98
CA LEU A 107 17.69 39.41 -30.54
C LEU A 107 16.44 39.88 -29.78
N ILE A 108 15.96 41.09 -30.07
CA ILE A 108 14.72 41.64 -29.47
C ILE A 108 13.51 40.77 -29.84
N ALA A 109 13.41 40.32 -31.09
CA ALA A 109 12.33 39.44 -31.53
C ALA A 109 12.36 38.08 -30.82
N TYR A 110 13.53 37.46 -30.67
CA TYR A 110 13.69 36.22 -29.90
C TYR A 110 13.39 36.40 -28.42
N CYS A 111 13.82 37.51 -27.80
CA CYS A 111 13.44 37.86 -26.44
C CYS A 111 11.92 38.06 -26.29
N GLY A 112 11.28 38.73 -27.25
CA GLY A 112 9.83 38.91 -27.26
C GLY A 112 9.08 37.59 -27.37
N ILE A 113 9.51 36.70 -28.28
CA ILE A 113 8.93 35.35 -28.43
C ILE A 113 9.12 34.54 -27.15
N PHE A 114 10.29 34.61 -26.52
CA PHE A 114 10.57 33.92 -25.27
C PHE A 114 9.66 34.40 -24.12
N VAL A 115 9.45 35.71 -24.01
CA VAL A 115 8.53 36.30 -23.01
C VAL A 115 7.09 35.86 -23.27
N VAL A 116 6.65 35.83 -24.53
CA VAL A 116 5.28 35.37 -24.87
C VAL A 116 5.10 33.90 -24.56
N ILE A 117 6.05 33.03 -24.94
CA ILE A 117 5.98 31.60 -24.63
C ILE A 117 6.03 31.37 -23.12
N GLY A 118 6.91 32.05 -22.41
CA GLY A 118 6.99 32.01 -20.95
C GLY A 118 5.67 32.46 -20.29
N GLY A 119 5.08 33.56 -20.78
CA GLY A 119 3.79 34.05 -20.31
C GLY A 119 2.65 33.04 -20.54
N VAL A 120 2.60 32.40 -21.72
CA VAL A 120 1.60 31.36 -22.03
C VAL A 120 1.77 30.14 -21.12
N LEU A 121 3.02 29.72 -20.85
CA LEU A 121 3.28 28.61 -19.92
C LEU A 121 2.86 28.96 -18.49
N VAL A 122 3.13 30.18 -18.02
CA VAL A 122 2.71 30.64 -16.69
C VAL A 122 1.18 30.71 -16.59
N VAL A 123 0.50 31.29 -17.58
CA VAL A 123 -0.96 31.31 -17.62
C VAL A 123 -1.53 29.89 -17.70
N GLY A 124 -0.94 29.03 -18.53
CA GLY A 124 -1.32 27.62 -18.64
C GLY A 124 -1.16 26.87 -17.31
N PHE A 125 -0.07 27.13 -16.57
CA PHE A 125 0.12 26.62 -15.22
C PHE A 125 -0.97 27.10 -14.27
N PHE A 126 -1.29 28.39 -14.24
CA PHE A 126 -2.35 28.91 -13.36
C PHE A 126 -3.75 28.42 -13.76
N VAL A 127 -4.01 28.22 -15.05
CA VAL A 127 -5.26 27.61 -15.51
C VAL A 127 -5.33 26.15 -15.08
N TYR A 128 -4.23 25.40 -15.23
CA TYR A 128 -4.15 24.01 -14.77
C TYR A 128 -4.33 23.93 -13.24
N ASP A 129 -3.61 24.76 -12.49
CA ASP A 129 -3.71 24.84 -11.04
C ASP A 129 -5.15 25.20 -10.59
N ALA A 130 -5.72 26.26 -11.17
CA ALA A 130 -7.08 26.70 -10.86
C ALA A 130 -8.16 25.68 -11.26
N THR A 131 -7.93 24.86 -12.29
CA THR A 131 -8.89 23.82 -12.71
C THR A 131 -8.70 22.50 -11.98
N THR A 132 -7.48 22.21 -11.51
CA THR A 132 -7.16 21.00 -10.75
C THR A 132 -7.62 21.11 -9.30
N TYR A 133 -7.59 22.32 -8.71
CA TYR A 133 -7.96 22.57 -7.32
C TYR A 133 -9.32 23.29 -7.17
N ARG A 134 -10.25 23.14 -8.12
CA ARG A 134 -11.64 23.56 -7.88
C ARG A 134 -12.26 22.67 -6.80
N HIS A 135 -12.18 23.11 -5.56
CA HIS A 135 -13.09 22.67 -4.52
C HIS A 135 -14.37 23.50 -4.66
N ASP A 136 -15.48 22.86 -5.00
CA ASP A 136 -16.82 23.42 -4.83
C ASP A 136 -17.08 23.59 -3.34
N LEU A 137 -16.53 24.66 -2.75
CA LEU A 137 -16.90 25.12 -1.42
C LEU A 137 -18.16 25.97 -1.58
N SER A 138 -19.30 25.32 -1.82
CA SER A 138 -20.60 25.96 -1.66
C SER A 138 -20.78 26.28 -0.18
N PHE A 139 -20.65 27.56 0.18
CA PHE A 139 -20.92 28.06 1.54
C PHE A 139 -22.44 28.17 1.80
N ASP A 140 -23.19 27.16 1.39
CA ASP A 140 -24.62 27.09 1.63
C ASP A 140 -24.89 26.56 3.03
N ASN A 141 -26.00 26.98 3.64
CA ASN A 141 -26.41 26.46 4.93
C ASN A 141 -26.72 24.95 4.80
N ILE A 142 -25.90 24.12 5.45
CA ILE A 142 -26.07 22.66 5.44
C ILE A 142 -27.20 22.31 6.41
N GLN A 143 -28.25 21.67 5.89
CA GLN A 143 -29.35 21.17 6.70
C GLN A 143 -28.95 19.86 7.38
N VAL A 144 -28.81 19.85 8.71
CA VAL A 144 -28.50 18.62 9.47
C VAL A 144 -29.79 18.00 10.00
N SER A 145 -29.90 16.67 9.90
CA SER A 145 -31.04 15.93 10.44
C SER A 145 -31.04 15.92 11.97
N GLU A 146 -32.19 16.20 12.59
CA GLU A 146 -32.35 16.13 14.05
C GLU A 146 -32.09 14.70 14.59
N LEU A 147 -32.43 13.67 13.81
CA LEU A 147 -32.17 12.28 14.17
C LEU A 147 -30.68 11.92 14.16
N ALA A 148 -29.86 12.64 13.40
CA ALA A 148 -28.41 12.44 13.41
C ALA A 148 -27.76 13.07 14.67
N LEU A 149 -28.36 14.13 15.21
CA LEU A 149 -27.90 14.82 16.42
C LEU A 149 -28.45 14.18 17.71
N ASN A 150 -29.69 13.71 17.64
CA ASN A 150 -30.41 13.08 18.75
C ASN A 150 -30.87 11.67 18.32
N PRO A 151 -29.95 10.71 18.18
CA PRO A 151 -30.27 9.34 17.78
C PRO A 151 -31.19 8.68 18.81
N ARG A 152 -32.15 7.89 18.32
CA ARG A 152 -32.97 7.04 19.20
C ARG A 152 -32.10 6.00 19.88
N LEU A 153 -32.54 5.57 21.06
CA LEU A 153 -31.93 4.44 21.76
C LEU A 153 -32.57 3.12 21.31
N GLY A 154 -31.81 2.04 21.33
CA GLY A 154 -32.32 0.69 21.06
C GLY A 154 -31.22 -0.37 21.07
N GLY A 155 -31.53 -1.52 20.49
CA GLY A 155 -30.66 -2.69 20.52
C GLY A 155 -30.57 -3.34 21.92
N PRO A 156 -29.86 -4.47 22.03
CA PRO A 156 -29.77 -5.25 23.26
C PRO A 156 -29.22 -4.46 24.46
N LYS A 157 -28.35 -3.48 24.21
CA LYS A 157 -27.69 -2.66 25.23
C LYS A 157 -28.33 -1.27 25.41
N ASN A 158 -29.47 -1.00 24.76
CA ASN A 158 -30.16 0.30 24.79
C ASN A 158 -29.22 1.49 24.47
N LEU A 159 -28.40 1.33 23.42
CA LEU A 159 -27.43 2.32 22.98
C LEU A 159 -28.03 3.22 21.88
N PRO A 160 -27.47 4.42 21.64
CA PRO A 160 -27.82 5.22 20.47
C PRO A 160 -27.69 4.44 19.17
N ILE A 161 -28.66 4.56 18.26
CA ILE A 161 -28.63 3.95 16.93
C ILE A 161 -28.42 5.04 15.89
N ALA A 162 -27.32 4.97 15.15
CA ALA A 162 -26.99 5.89 14.07
C ALA A 162 -27.77 5.53 12.79
N ASP A 163 -29.09 5.76 12.80
CA ASP A 163 -29.95 5.50 11.64
C ASP A 163 -29.71 6.48 10.49
N VAL A 164 -29.34 7.73 10.83
CA VAL A 164 -29.02 8.84 9.94
C VAL A 164 -27.65 9.38 10.36
N LEU A 165 -26.79 9.67 9.40
CA LEU A 165 -25.45 10.20 9.63
C LEU A 165 -25.41 11.72 9.44
N ILE A 166 -24.46 12.37 10.11
CA ILE A 166 -24.37 13.84 10.18
C ILE A 166 -24.25 14.47 8.79
N ASP A 167 -23.50 13.82 7.90
CA ASP A 167 -23.15 14.26 6.55
C ASP A 167 -24.11 13.73 5.47
N ASP A 168 -25.21 13.04 5.82
CA ASP A 168 -26.20 12.54 4.83
C ASP A 168 -26.80 13.64 3.94
N HIS A 169 -26.75 14.88 4.39
CA HIS A 169 -27.34 16.04 3.71
C HIS A 169 -26.32 16.99 3.08
N ASP A 170 -25.03 16.68 3.11
CA ASP A 170 -23.95 17.56 2.62
C ASP A 170 -24.01 17.80 1.10
N SER A 171 -24.59 16.87 0.33
CA SER A 171 -24.78 17.02 -1.11
C SER A 171 -26.04 16.32 -1.62
N GLU A 172 -26.54 16.75 -2.78
CA GLU A 172 -27.70 16.11 -3.44
C GLU A 172 -27.47 14.61 -3.66
N VAL A 173 -26.26 14.23 -4.07
CA VAL A 173 -25.88 12.83 -4.29
C VAL A 173 -25.91 12.01 -2.99
N MET A 174 -25.52 12.58 -1.84
CA MET A 174 -25.59 11.88 -0.55
C MET A 174 -27.05 11.75 -0.09
N ARG A 175 -27.87 12.78 -0.31
CA ARG A 175 -29.31 12.74 -0.02
C ARG A 175 -30.04 11.66 -0.81
N GLU A 176 -29.70 11.48 -2.09
CA GLU A 176 -30.25 10.41 -2.93
C GLU A 176 -29.80 9.01 -2.49
N GLN A 177 -28.62 8.91 -1.87
CA GLN A 177 -28.04 7.65 -1.42
C GLN A 177 -28.52 7.19 -0.04
N ARG A 178 -29.01 8.09 0.80
CA ARG A 178 -29.44 7.76 2.18
C ARG A 178 -30.46 6.63 2.26
N ASP A 179 -31.33 6.51 1.24
CA ASP A 179 -32.43 5.55 1.19
C ASP A 179 -32.02 4.24 0.47
N LYS A 180 -30.74 4.11 0.07
CA LYS A 180 -30.17 2.88 -0.50
C LYS A 180 -29.87 1.85 0.60
N PRO A 181 -29.71 0.56 0.25
CA PRO A 181 -29.33 -0.45 1.23
C PRO A 181 -28.02 -0.07 1.95
N LYS A 182 -28.01 -0.24 3.28
CA LYS A 182 -26.89 0.16 4.14
C LYS A 182 -25.75 -0.85 4.04
N LEU A 183 -24.61 -0.43 3.51
CA LEU A 183 -23.39 -1.22 3.43
C LEU A 183 -22.40 -0.73 4.49
N VAL A 184 -22.19 -1.53 5.53
CA VAL A 184 -21.19 -1.26 6.57
C VAL A 184 -19.92 -2.05 6.27
N ILE A 185 -18.78 -1.34 6.21
CA ILE A 185 -17.46 -1.92 5.98
C ILE A 185 -16.60 -1.68 7.22
N LEU A 186 -16.16 -2.75 7.86
CA LEU A 186 -15.29 -2.71 9.03
C LEU A 186 -13.83 -2.84 8.62
N GLY A 187 -13.00 -1.90 9.06
CA GLY A 187 -11.57 -1.83 8.74
C GLY A 187 -11.27 -1.03 7.47
N THR A 188 -10.03 -0.53 7.41
CA THR A 188 -9.52 0.33 6.32
C THR A 188 -8.30 -0.25 5.63
N GLY A 189 -8.12 -1.57 5.71
CA GLY A 189 -7.03 -2.31 5.09
C GLY A 189 -7.28 -2.67 3.61
N TRP A 190 -6.41 -3.54 3.09
CA TRP A 190 -6.44 -4.00 1.69
C TRP A 190 -7.81 -4.50 1.23
N GLY A 191 -8.49 -5.34 2.02
CA GLY A 191 -9.80 -5.88 1.65
C GLY A 191 -10.86 -4.80 1.49
N SER A 192 -11.00 -3.93 2.49
CA SER A 192 -11.97 -2.85 2.52
C SER A 192 -11.73 -1.82 1.42
N VAL A 193 -10.48 -1.38 1.25
CA VAL A 193 -10.13 -0.38 0.24
C VAL A 193 -10.25 -0.92 -1.19
N SER A 194 -9.94 -2.20 -1.41
CA SER A 194 -10.14 -2.82 -2.71
C SER A 194 -11.62 -2.87 -3.07
N LEU A 195 -12.50 -3.22 -2.12
CA LEU A 195 -13.94 -3.14 -2.32
C LEU A 195 -14.39 -1.71 -2.62
N LEU A 196 -14.01 -0.74 -1.79
CA LEU A 196 -14.35 0.67 -1.99
C LEU A 196 -13.95 1.21 -3.36
N LYS A 197 -12.84 0.72 -3.95
CA LYS A 197 -12.38 1.06 -5.30
C LYS A 197 -13.26 0.52 -6.43
N THR A 198 -14.02 -0.54 -6.17
CA THR A 198 -14.93 -1.17 -7.15
C THR A 198 -16.36 -0.63 -7.09
N LEU A 199 -16.78 -0.10 -5.93
CA LEU A 199 -18.12 0.47 -5.75
C LEU A 199 -18.28 1.76 -6.56
N ARG A 200 -19.51 2.02 -7.01
CA ARG A 200 -19.90 3.28 -7.65
C ARG A 200 -20.80 4.08 -6.71
N PRO A 201 -20.78 5.43 -6.80
CA PRO A 201 -21.79 6.26 -6.14
C PRO A 201 -23.20 5.78 -6.52
N GLY A 202 -24.09 5.66 -5.53
CA GLY A 202 -25.49 5.26 -5.77
C GLY A 202 -25.78 3.77 -5.64
N ASP A 203 -24.76 2.91 -5.57
CA ASP A 203 -24.95 1.46 -5.40
C ASP A 203 -25.49 1.13 -3.98
N TYR A 204 -24.97 1.79 -2.95
CA TYR A 204 -25.28 1.58 -1.53
C TYR A 204 -25.17 2.86 -0.70
N HIS A 205 -25.77 2.89 0.49
CA HIS A 205 -25.44 3.85 1.55
C HIS A 205 -24.22 3.31 2.31
N VAL A 206 -23.02 3.79 1.97
CA VAL A 206 -21.76 3.17 2.42
C VAL A 206 -21.25 3.84 3.69
N THR A 207 -21.05 3.07 4.75
CA THR A 207 -20.37 3.52 5.98
C THR A 207 -19.13 2.68 6.25
N VAL A 208 -17.99 3.34 6.39
CA VAL A 208 -16.71 2.71 6.75
C VAL A 208 -16.37 3.01 8.19
N VAL A 209 -16.10 1.98 8.98
CA VAL A 209 -15.74 2.09 10.40
C VAL A 209 -14.34 1.54 10.60
N SER A 210 -13.43 2.33 11.16
CA SER A 210 -12.10 1.87 11.54
C SER A 210 -11.45 2.79 12.58
N PRO A 211 -10.69 2.27 13.55
CA PRO A 211 -9.92 3.11 14.47
C PRO A 211 -8.82 3.90 13.73
N VAL A 212 -8.43 3.45 12.53
CA VAL A 212 -7.38 4.04 11.70
C VAL A 212 -7.98 4.81 10.51
N ASN A 213 -7.64 6.10 10.39
CA ASN A 213 -8.17 7.01 9.37
C ASN A 213 -7.39 7.06 8.05
N TYR A 214 -6.47 6.13 7.83
CA TYR A 214 -5.69 5.99 6.62
C TYR A 214 -5.65 4.53 6.14
N PHE A 215 -5.53 4.35 4.83
CA PHE A 215 -5.09 3.10 4.23
C PHE A 215 -3.57 3.03 4.33
N LEU A 216 -3.03 1.84 4.58
CA LEU A 216 -1.60 1.59 4.67
C LEU A 216 -1.15 0.61 3.60
N PHE A 217 -0.20 1.02 2.77
CA PHE A 217 0.49 0.16 1.81
C PHE A 217 1.54 -0.69 2.54
N THR A 218 1.07 -1.75 3.21
CA THR A 218 1.87 -2.63 4.05
C THR A 218 3.14 -3.22 3.42
N PRO A 219 3.22 -3.53 2.09
CA PRO A 219 4.43 -4.11 1.51
C PRO A 219 5.68 -3.26 1.65
N MET A 220 5.54 -1.94 1.82
CA MET A 220 6.67 -1.02 1.89
C MET A 220 7.05 -0.65 3.34
N LEU A 221 6.40 -1.25 4.34
CA LEU A 221 6.71 -1.00 5.74
C LEU A 221 8.19 -1.26 6.10
N PRO A 222 8.83 -2.35 5.64
CA PRO A 222 10.25 -2.58 5.91
C PRO A 222 11.13 -1.39 5.49
N SER A 223 10.99 -0.91 4.26
CA SER A 223 11.77 0.23 3.73
C SER A 223 11.52 1.53 4.50
N ALA A 224 10.32 1.71 5.07
CA ALA A 224 10.00 2.90 5.86
C ALA A 224 10.67 2.90 7.25
N THR A 225 11.02 1.74 7.79
CA THR A 225 11.66 1.61 9.12
C THR A 225 13.07 2.17 9.14
N VAL A 226 13.79 2.07 8.03
CA VAL A 226 15.17 2.56 7.88
C VAL A 226 15.23 3.93 7.20
N GLY A 227 14.13 4.36 6.57
CA GLY A 227 14.03 5.67 5.94
C GLY A 227 14.35 5.71 4.46
N THR A 228 14.51 4.55 3.80
CA THR A 228 14.57 4.41 2.34
C THR A 228 13.38 5.10 1.66
N ILE A 229 12.21 5.07 2.33
CA ILE A 229 11.03 5.83 1.95
C ILE A 229 10.41 6.56 3.15
N GLY A 230 9.76 7.69 2.88
CA GLY A 230 9.06 8.44 3.92
C GLY A 230 7.74 7.79 4.33
N LEU A 231 7.43 7.78 5.63
CA LEU A 231 6.18 7.21 6.18
C LEU A 231 4.91 7.76 5.50
N ARG A 232 4.92 9.03 5.09
CA ARG A 232 3.78 9.68 4.39
C ARG A 232 3.50 9.07 3.02
N SER A 233 4.51 8.50 2.36
CA SER A 233 4.37 7.87 1.04
C SER A 233 3.66 6.52 1.09
N LEU A 234 3.46 5.94 2.28
CA LEU A 234 2.80 4.64 2.45
C LEU A 234 1.31 4.77 2.78
N VAL A 235 0.82 5.99 3.04
CA VAL A 235 -0.53 6.21 3.56
C VAL A 235 -1.39 7.02 2.61
N GLU A 236 -2.66 6.65 2.54
CA GLU A 236 -3.70 7.43 1.83
C GLU A 236 -4.86 7.70 2.81
N PRO A 237 -5.29 8.96 3.02
CA PRO A 237 -6.43 9.25 3.89
C PRO A 237 -7.70 8.52 3.47
N VAL A 238 -8.34 7.80 4.39
CA VAL A 238 -9.55 7.01 4.08
C VAL A 238 -10.69 7.92 3.62
N ARG A 239 -10.78 9.13 4.16
CA ARG A 239 -11.80 10.11 3.76
C ARG A 239 -11.73 10.45 2.26
N SER A 240 -10.52 10.56 1.70
CA SER A 240 -10.30 10.76 0.25
C SER A 240 -10.85 9.58 -0.57
N ILE A 241 -10.56 8.35 -0.13
CA ILE A 241 -11.02 7.12 -0.78
C ILE A 241 -12.55 6.99 -0.73
N VAL A 242 -13.14 7.24 0.44
CA VAL A 242 -14.58 7.10 0.70
C VAL A 242 -15.39 8.18 -0.01
N GLN A 243 -14.87 9.41 -0.11
CA GLN A 243 -15.51 10.51 -0.82
C GLN A 243 -15.82 10.17 -2.30
N ARG A 244 -14.99 9.34 -2.94
CA ARG A 244 -15.20 8.87 -4.32
C ARG A 244 -16.53 8.12 -4.50
N VAL A 245 -17.02 7.46 -3.46
CA VAL A 245 -18.32 6.76 -3.44
C VAL A 245 -19.40 7.55 -2.70
N ARG A 246 -19.11 8.78 -2.27
CA ARG A 246 -19.99 9.63 -1.46
C ARG A 246 -20.46 8.94 -0.17
N GLY A 247 -19.61 8.09 0.39
CA GLY A 247 -19.88 7.37 1.64
C GLY A 247 -19.41 8.12 2.88
N HIS A 248 -19.59 7.47 4.02
CA HIS A 248 -19.30 7.99 5.35
C HIS A 248 -18.09 7.29 5.95
N PHE A 249 -17.31 8.02 6.75
CA PHE A 249 -16.21 7.45 7.52
C PHE A 249 -16.33 7.81 9.00
N LEU A 250 -16.41 6.77 9.83
CA LEU A 250 -16.43 6.85 11.29
C LEU A 250 -15.11 6.32 11.84
N ARG A 251 -14.37 7.19 12.53
CA ARG A 251 -13.20 6.76 13.28
C ARG A 251 -13.67 6.16 14.61
N ALA A 252 -13.81 4.84 14.64
CA ALA A 252 -14.27 4.06 15.78
C ALA A 252 -13.84 2.59 15.63
N GLU A 253 -13.80 1.86 16.74
CA GLU A 253 -13.57 0.42 16.77
C GLU A 253 -14.90 -0.33 16.71
N ALA A 254 -14.97 -1.41 15.92
CA ALA A 254 -16.13 -2.30 15.93
C ALA A 254 -15.94 -3.35 17.03
N VAL A 255 -16.86 -3.36 18.00
CA VAL A 255 -16.75 -4.16 19.23
C VAL A 255 -17.53 -5.45 19.12
N ASP A 256 -18.73 -5.40 18.53
CA ASP A 256 -19.64 -6.53 18.46
C ASP A 256 -20.56 -6.44 17.24
N VAL A 257 -21.13 -7.57 16.82
CA VAL A 257 -22.09 -7.65 15.72
C VAL A 257 -23.35 -8.35 16.20
N GLU A 258 -24.43 -7.60 16.31
CA GLU A 258 -25.76 -8.15 16.57
C GLU A 258 -26.40 -8.55 15.24
N PHE A 259 -26.46 -9.86 14.98
CA PHE A 259 -26.98 -10.40 13.72
C PHE A 259 -28.50 -10.42 13.68
N SER A 260 -29.21 -10.57 14.81
CA SER A 260 -30.67 -10.66 14.80
C SER A 260 -31.32 -9.32 14.45
N GLU A 261 -30.75 -8.22 14.95
CA GLU A 261 -31.23 -6.86 14.69
C GLU A 261 -30.45 -6.14 13.57
N LYS A 262 -29.43 -6.79 13.02
CA LYS A 262 -28.50 -6.25 12.02
C LYS A 262 -27.87 -4.92 12.46
N LEU A 263 -27.26 -4.92 13.64
CA LEU A 263 -26.56 -3.78 14.22
C LEU A 263 -25.08 -4.12 14.44
N VAL A 264 -24.17 -3.19 14.15
CA VAL A 264 -22.77 -3.27 14.59
C VAL A 264 -22.59 -2.34 15.78
N GLU A 265 -22.12 -2.87 16.91
CA GLU A 265 -21.70 -2.04 18.04
C GLU A 265 -20.34 -1.44 17.73
N VAL A 266 -20.25 -0.12 17.82
CA VAL A 266 -19.01 0.62 17.61
C VAL A 266 -18.68 1.45 18.84
N SER A 267 -17.39 1.60 19.11
CA SER A 267 -16.87 2.31 20.28
C SER A 267 -15.80 3.32 19.87
N GLN A 268 -15.82 4.48 20.51
CA GLN A 268 -14.81 5.51 20.33
C GLN A 268 -14.62 6.28 21.64
N LEU A 269 -13.37 6.61 21.96
CA LEU A 269 -13.06 7.51 23.07
C LEU A 269 -13.41 8.96 22.70
N ASP A 270 -14.14 9.64 23.58
CA ASP A 270 -14.41 11.08 23.48
C ASP A 270 -13.23 11.94 23.94
N SER A 271 -13.37 13.27 23.88
CA SER A 271 -12.31 14.22 24.25
C SER A 271 -11.88 14.11 25.72
N ASN A 272 -12.73 13.55 26.58
CA ASN A 272 -12.46 13.36 28.00
C ASN A 272 -11.93 11.95 28.30
N GLY A 273 -11.68 11.14 27.26
CA GLY A 273 -11.26 9.75 27.39
C GLY A 273 -12.37 8.80 27.84
N GLN A 274 -13.64 9.24 27.82
CA GLN A 274 -14.76 8.37 28.15
C GLN A 274 -15.16 7.59 26.90
N GLU A 275 -15.44 6.30 27.10
CA GLU A 275 -15.90 5.43 26.04
C GLU A 275 -17.33 5.79 25.63
N ARG A 276 -17.54 6.06 24.34
CA ARG A 276 -18.85 6.27 23.74
C ARG A 276 -19.15 5.12 22.81
N ARG A 277 -20.30 4.48 23.03
CA ARG A 277 -20.77 3.37 22.22
C ARG A 277 -22.08 3.72 21.54
N PHE A 278 -22.25 3.22 20.33
CA PHE A 278 -23.48 3.33 19.56
C PHE A 278 -23.59 2.15 18.59
N TYR A 279 -24.80 1.91 18.09
CA TYR A 279 -25.08 0.92 17.07
C TYR A 279 -25.14 1.57 15.70
N LEU A 280 -24.58 0.87 14.71
CA LEU A 280 -24.67 1.20 13.30
C LEU A 280 -25.51 0.12 12.59
N PRO A 281 -26.70 0.45 12.06
CA PRO A 281 -27.53 -0.50 11.33
C PRO A 281 -26.92 -0.84 9.97
N TYR A 282 -27.09 -2.09 9.53
CA TYR A 282 -26.60 -2.56 8.23
C TYR A 282 -27.61 -3.48 7.51
N ASP A 283 -27.60 -3.43 6.18
CA ASP A 283 -28.22 -4.46 5.34
C ASP A 283 -27.18 -5.47 4.85
N LYS A 284 -25.97 -4.98 4.60
CA LYS A 284 -24.79 -5.75 4.21
C LYS A 284 -23.61 -5.37 5.07
N LEU A 285 -22.91 -6.36 5.61
CA LEU A 285 -21.73 -6.19 6.45
C LEU A 285 -20.51 -6.80 5.77
N VAL A 286 -19.43 -6.02 5.69
CA VAL A 286 -18.13 -6.48 5.20
C VAL A 286 -17.11 -6.37 6.32
N ILE A 287 -16.58 -7.50 6.75
CA ILE A 287 -15.58 -7.57 7.83
C ILE A 287 -14.18 -7.63 7.22
N GLY A 288 -13.47 -6.51 7.25
CA GLY A 288 -12.12 -6.30 6.73
C GLY A 288 -11.12 -5.80 7.77
N VAL A 289 -11.30 -6.19 9.04
CA VAL A 289 -10.51 -5.72 10.21
C VAL A 289 -9.07 -6.24 10.26
N GLY A 290 -8.74 -7.24 9.44
CA GLY A 290 -7.38 -7.78 9.34
C GLY A 290 -7.08 -8.89 10.34
N SER A 291 -5.89 -8.82 10.94
CA SER A 291 -5.34 -9.83 11.87
C SER A 291 -4.35 -9.18 12.82
N THR A 292 -4.22 -9.71 14.03
CA THR A 292 -3.25 -9.30 15.05
C THR A 292 -2.05 -10.24 15.09
N THR A 293 -1.02 -9.88 15.86
CA THR A 293 0.19 -10.71 16.02
C THR A 293 -0.08 -11.89 16.95
N ASN A 294 0.35 -13.08 16.53
CA ASN A 294 0.24 -14.28 17.36
C ASN A 294 1.57 -14.55 18.11
N PRO A 295 1.56 -14.59 19.45
CA PRO A 295 2.77 -14.87 20.24
C PRO A 295 3.23 -16.33 20.15
N HIS A 296 2.40 -17.27 19.68
CA HIS A 296 2.70 -18.71 19.63
C HIS A 296 3.16 -19.30 20.99
N GLY A 297 2.72 -18.71 22.10
CA GLY A 297 3.12 -19.11 23.46
C GLY A 297 4.54 -18.70 23.86
N VAL A 298 5.25 -17.94 23.03
CA VAL A 298 6.54 -17.33 23.37
C VAL A 298 6.31 -16.21 24.38
N LYS A 299 7.17 -16.15 25.40
CA LYS A 299 7.14 -15.11 26.43
C LYS A 299 8.09 -13.97 26.07
N GLY A 300 7.82 -12.77 26.58
CA GLY A 300 8.71 -11.62 26.45
C GLY A 300 8.54 -10.80 25.17
N LEU A 301 7.40 -10.92 24.48
CA LEU A 301 7.11 -10.16 23.27
C LEU A 301 7.04 -8.65 23.52
N GLU A 302 6.87 -8.21 24.78
CA GLU A 302 7.01 -6.82 25.21
C GLU A 302 8.42 -6.25 24.99
N HIS A 303 9.42 -7.10 24.79
CA HIS A 303 10.79 -6.73 24.41
C HIS A 303 11.01 -6.73 22.89
N CYS A 304 10.01 -7.10 22.10
CA CYS A 304 10.05 -7.07 20.65
C CYS A 304 9.44 -5.78 20.09
N ASN A 305 9.84 -5.48 18.86
CA ASN A 305 9.14 -4.56 17.98
C ASN A 305 8.26 -5.38 17.02
N PHE A 306 7.11 -4.84 16.65
CA PHE A 306 6.27 -5.38 15.59
C PHE A 306 6.37 -4.48 14.36
N LEU A 307 5.91 -4.96 13.20
CA LEU A 307 5.89 -4.15 11.97
C LEU A 307 4.54 -4.33 11.26
N LYS A 308 3.50 -3.71 11.81
CA LYS A 308 2.11 -3.80 11.30
C LYS A 308 1.51 -2.44 10.94
N SER A 309 2.01 -1.37 11.54
CA SER A 309 1.50 0.00 11.38
C SER A 309 2.61 1.02 11.07
N ILE A 310 2.22 2.25 10.72
CA ILE A 310 3.19 3.35 10.56
C ILE A 310 3.84 3.75 11.88
N ASP A 311 3.11 3.60 12.99
CA ASP A 311 3.60 3.94 14.32
C ASP A 311 4.65 2.93 14.76
N ASP A 312 4.47 1.65 14.40
CA ASP A 312 5.48 0.63 14.56
C ASP A 312 6.76 0.96 13.77
N ALA A 313 6.61 1.32 12.49
CA ALA A 313 7.76 1.69 11.66
C ALA A 313 8.52 2.90 12.23
N ARG A 314 7.79 3.91 12.75
CA ARG A 314 8.40 5.06 13.45
C ARG A 314 9.14 4.64 14.73
N LYS A 315 8.53 3.78 15.56
CA LYS A 315 9.14 3.28 16.79
C LYS A 315 10.41 2.49 16.49
N ILE A 316 10.38 1.62 15.48
CA ILE A 316 11.55 0.86 15.03
C ILE A 316 12.66 1.80 14.60
N LYS A 317 12.35 2.78 13.73
CA LYS A 317 13.33 3.76 13.26
C LYS A 317 14.03 4.45 14.42
N ASN A 318 13.25 4.96 15.37
CA ASN A 318 13.80 5.64 16.54
C ASN A 318 14.65 4.68 17.38
N LYS A 319 14.18 3.45 17.62
CA LYS A 319 14.89 2.45 18.41
C LYS A 319 16.24 2.06 17.80
N VAL A 320 16.29 1.92 16.48
CA VAL A 320 17.54 1.65 15.74
C VAL A 320 18.51 2.82 15.91
N LEU A 321 18.05 4.06 15.70
CA LEU A 321 18.88 5.26 15.88
C LEU A 321 19.35 5.41 17.33
N ASP A 322 18.48 5.21 18.31
CA ASP A 322 18.83 5.29 19.74
C ASP A 322 19.94 4.28 20.09
N ASN A 323 19.88 3.06 19.56
CA ASN A 323 20.93 2.07 19.77
C ASN A 323 22.27 2.52 19.15
N LEU A 324 22.25 3.13 17.97
CA LEU A 324 23.43 3.68 17.30
C LEU A 324 24.05 4.83 18.11
N GLU A 325 23.24 5.75 18.62
CA GLU A 325 23.68 6.87 19.45
C GLU A 325 24.30 6.38 20.77
N LEU A 326 23.64 5.43 21.45
CA LEU A 326 24.17 4.82 22.67
C LEU A 326 25.49 4.09 22.43
N ALA A 327 25.63 3.42 21.29
CA ALA A 327 26.86 2.74 20.89
C ALA A 327 28.05 3.70 20.68
N CYS A 328 27.79 4.98 20.38
CA CYS A 328 28.81 6.01 20.18
C CYS A 328 29.32 6.65 21.48
N LEU A 329 28.64 6.45 22.61
CA LEU A 329 29.02 7.11 23.84
C LEU A 329 30.37 6.59 24.36
N PRO A 330 31.23 7.47 24.90
CA PRO A 330 32.53 7.07 25.45
C PRO A 330 32.40 6.16 26.69
N SER A 331 31.24 6.18 27.35
CA SER A 331 30.91 5.32 28.50
C SER A 331 30.45 3.91 28.12
N THR A 332 30.24 3.62 26.83
CA THR A 332 29.72 2.33 26.37
C THR A 332 30.86 1.34 26.17
N SER A 333 30.85 0.25 26.93
CA SER A 333 31.84 -0.84 26.80
C SER A 333 31.70 -1.56 25.47
N ASP A 334 32.73 -2.31 25.07
CA ASP A 334 32.71 -3.04 23.80
C ASP A 334 31.64 -4.14 23.78
N GLU A 335 31.42 -4.83 24.91
CA GLU A 335 30.37 -5.84 25.03
C GLU A 335 28.98 -5.23 24.87
N GLU A 336 28.74 -4.09 25.52
CA GLU A 336 27.46 -3.38 25.43
C GLU A 336 27.24 -2.82 24.02
N ARG A 337 28.32 -2.34 23.37
CA ARG A 337 28.27 -1.88 21.99
C ARG A 337 27.85 -2.99 21.03
N ARG A 338 28.46 -4.18 21.13
CA ARG A 338 28.06 -5.37 20.34
C ARG A 338 26.62 -5.75 20.60
N ARG A 339 26.19 -5.72 21.87
CA ARG A 339 24.81 -6.04 22.22
C ARG A 339 23.85 -5.04 21.58
N LEU A 340 24.06 -3.73 21.75
CA LEU A 340 23.22 -2.67 21.18
C LEU A 340 23.09 -2.77 19.66
N LEU A 341 24.16 -3.20 18.99
CA LEU A 341 24.27 -3.34 17.54
C LEU A 341 24.00 -4.76 17.03
N SER A 342 23.44 -5.62 17.87
CA SER A 342 22.92 -6.92 17.45
C SER A 342 21.41 -6.84 17.19
N PHE A 343 21.05 -7.02 15.93
CA PHE A 343 19.70 -6.94 15.39
C PHE A 343 19.17 -8.34 15.11
N VAL A 344 18.16 -8.76 15.86
CA VAL A 344 17.53 -10.07 15.70
C VAL A 344 16.18 -9.94 15.04
N VAL A 345 15.95 -10.68 13.96
CA VAL A 345 14.69 -10.76 13.24
C VAL A 345 14.09 -12.14 13.41
N CYS A 346 12.91 -12.21 14.01
CA CYS A 346 12.18 -13.45 14.23
C CYS A 346 11.15 -13.64 13.11
N GLY A 347 11.36 -14.67 12.28
CA GLY A 347 10.50 -15.05 11.18
C GLY A 347 11.13 -14.80 9.81
N GLY A 348 11.45 -15.87 9.07
CA GLY A 348 11.96 -15.82 7.71
C GLY A 348 10.86 -15.72 6.63
N GLY A 349 9.77 -15.02 6.92
CA GLY A 349 8.77 -14.66 5.90
C GLY A 349 9.18 -13.42 5.11
N PRO A 350 8.40 -13.00 4.09
CA PRO A 350 8.73 -11.81 3.29
C PRO A 350 9.06 -10.58 4.13
N THR A 351 8.20 -10.24 5.11
CA THR A 351 8.41 -9.08 5.98
C THR A 351 9.72 -9.13 6.77
N GLY A 352 10.08 -10.29 7.34
CA GLY A 352 11.31 -10.41 8.11
C GLY A 352 12.55 -10.40 7.22
N VAL A 353 12.48 -11.05 6.05
CA VAL A 353 13.57 -11.05 5.06
C VAL A 353 13.80 -9.64 4.49
N GLU A 354 12.75 -8.95 4.06
CA GLU A 354 12.85 -7.57 3.56
C GLU A 354 13.40 -6.62 4.63
N PHE A 355 12.93 -6.73 5.87
CA PHE A 355 13.45 -5.91 6.96
C PHE A 355 14.92 -6.20 7.26
N ALA A 356 15.33 -7.48 7.28
CA ALA A 356 16.72 -7.87 7.50
C ALA A 356 17.65 -7.33 6.39
N ALA A 357 17.17 -7.30 5.15
CA ALA A 357 17.90 -6.70 4.04
C ALA A 357 17.99 -5.17 4.18
N GLU A 358 16.87 -4.48 4.40
CA GLU A 358 16.82 -3.02 4.54
C GLU A 358 17.68 -2.51 5.70
N ILE A 359 17.65 -3.20 6.86
CA ILE A 359 18.51 -2.82 7.99
C ILE A 359 19.98 -3.08 7.68
N PHE A 360 20.30 -4.19 7.00
CA PHE A 360 21.66 -4.48 6.58
C PHE A 360 22.20 -3.40 5.62
N ASP A 361 21.42 -3.03 4.61
CA ASP A 361 21.78 -2.01 3.62
C ASP A 361 21.99 -0.65 4.30
N MET A 362 21.04 -0.20 5.14
CA MET A 362 21.18 1.05 5.91
C MET A 362 22.44 1.06 6.80
N LEU A 363 22.71 -0.05 7.50
CA LEU A 363 23.89 -0.18 8.36
C LEU A 363 25.20 -0.24 7.57
N ASN A 364 25.17 -0.69 6.31
CA ASN A 364 26.38 -0.84 5.49
C ASN A 364 26.67 0.34 4.54
N GLU A 365 25.64 1.07 4.11
CA GLU A 365 25.76 2.15 3.13
C GLU A 365 25.72 3.53 3.79
N ASP A 366 24.74 3.75 4.68
CA ASP A 366 24.46 5.08 5.25
C ASP A 366 25.20 5.33 6.55
N LEU A 367 25.34 4.30 7.39
CA LEU A 367 25.93 4.44 8.72
C LEU A 367 27.32 5.10 8.69
N PHE A 368 28.19 4.73 7.74
CA PHE A 368 29.57 5.23 7.68
C PHE A 368 29.71 6.69 7.26
N ARG A 369 28.64 7.30 6.77
CA ARG A 369 28.65 8.73 6.44
C ARG A 369 28.50 9.59 7.69
N SER A 370 27.80 9.09 8.71
CA SER A 370 27.36 9.90 9.86
C SER A 370 27.87 9.38 11.21
N PHE A 371 28.22 8.10 11.31
CA PHE A 371 28.62 7.45 12.57
C PHE A 371 30.08 6.97 12.54
N PRO A 372 30.71 6.79 13.73
CA PRO A 372 32.08 6.29 13.83
C PRO A 372 32.28 4.94 13.13
N ARG A 373 33.34 4.83 12.33
CA ARG A 373 33.63 3.62 11.53
C ARG A 373 33.83 2.35 12.36
N ILE A 374 34.21 2.47 13.63
CA ILE A 374 34.38 1.34 14.54
C ILE A 374 33.07 0.54 14.71
N LEU A 375 31.91 1.20 14.64
CA LEU A 375 30.61 0.54 14.79
C LEU A 375 30.38 -0.53 13.72
N ARG A 376 31.02 -0.43 12.54
CA ARG A 376 30.91 -1.42 11.46
C ARG A 376 31.16 -2.83 11.95
N ASN A 377 32.21 -2.97 12.76
CA ASN A 377 32.76 -4.27 13.15
C ASN A 377 31.95 -4.92 14.28
N GLU A 378 31.06 -4.15 14.91
CA GLU A 378 30.26 -4.59 16.05
C GLU A 378 28.81 -4.92 15.66
N ILE A 379 28.43 -4.63 14.41
CA ILE A 379 27.08 -4.88 13.88
C ILE A 379 26.91 -6.35 13.55
N SER A 380 25.75 -6.89 13.96
CA SER A 380 25.31 -8.22 13.57
C SER A 380 23.82 -8.23 13.26
N VAL A 381 23.43 -8.91 12.19
CA VAL A 381 22.04 -9.11 11.80
C VAL A 381 21.77 -10.61 11.78
N HIS A 382 20.83 -11.07 12.59
CA HIS A 382 20.45 -12.48 12.71
C HIS A 382 18.99 -12.67 12.29
N LEU A 383 18.71 -13.63 11.42
CA LEU A 383 17.36 -14.00 11.01
C LEU A 383 17.02 -15.42 11.53
N ILE A 384 16.12 -15.50 12.51
CA ILE A 384 15.70 -16.77 13.10
C ILE A 384 14.47 -17.31 12.36
N GLN A 385 14.61 -18.51 11.80
CA GLN A 385 13.55 -19.18 11.04
C GLN A 385 13.34 -20.63 11.49
N SER A 386 12.09 -20.96 11.83
CA SER A 386 11.74 -22.26 12.41
C SER A 386 11.83 -23.45 11.46
N ARG A 387 11.79 -23.21 10.15
CA ARG A 387 11.88 -24.25 9.10
C ARG A 387 13.27 -24.26 8.46
N SER A 388 13.49 -25.21 7.56
CA SER A 388 14.77 -25.42 6.88
C SER A 388 15.18 -24.29 5.94
N HIS A 389 14.22 -23.51 5.44
CA HIS A 389 14.47 -22.37 4.56
C HIS A 389 13.73 -21.11 5.01
N ILE A 390 14.19 -19.96 4.53
CA ILE A 390 13.42 -18.70 4.51
C ILE A 390 12.50 -18.66 3.29
N LEU A 391 11.54 -17.74 3.27
CA LEU A 391 10.61 -17.55 2.15
C LEU A 391 9.90 -18.84 1.69
N ASN A 392 9.51 -19.71 2.63
CA ASN A 392 8.93 -21.04 2.34
C ASN A 392 7.62 -21.05 1.50
N THR A 393 7.07 -19.89 1.18
CA THR A 393 5.93 -19.75 0.25
C THR A 393 6.37 -19.70 -1.21
N TYR A 394 7.67 -19.51 -1.48
CA TYR A 394 8.27 -19.46 -2.80
C TYR A 394 8.91 -20.80 -3.16
N ASP A 395 9.33 -20.92 -4.42
CA ASP A 395 10.13 -22.07 -4.87
C ASP A 395 11.46 -22.14 -4.10
N GLN A 396 11.89 -23.35 -3.76
CA GLN A 396 13.09 -23.58 -2.98
C GLN A 396 14.34 -22.95 -3.61
N THR A 397 14.42 -22.90 -4.94
CA THR A 397 15.58 -22.28 -5.62
C THR A 397 15.69 -20.78 -5.33
N LEU A 398 14.56 -20.08 -5.11
CA LEU A 398 14.52 -18.68 -4.71
C LEU A 398 14.89 -18.51 -3.24
N SER A 399 14.45 -19.41 -2.36
CA SER A 399 14.87 -19.44 -0.96
C SER A 399 16.38 -19.62 -0.83
N GLU A 400 16.96 -20.60 -1.53
CA GLU A 400 18.40 -20.85 -1.53
C GLU A 400 19.20 -19.69 -2.12
N TYR A 401 18.66 -19.03 -3.15
CA TYR A 401 19.26 -17.81 -3.68
C TYR A 401 19.30 -16.70 -2.63
N ALA A 402 18.18 -16.46 -1.93
CA ALA A 402 18.11 -15.46 -0.86
C ALA A 402 19.06 -15.79 0.30
N GLU A 403 19.14 -17.05 0.70
CA GLU A 403 20.08 -17.53 1.75
C GLU A 403 21.54 -17.31 1.34
N ARG A 404 21.89 -17.62 0.09
CA ARG A 404 23.25 -17.34 -0.44
C ARG A 404 23.55 -15.85 -0.49
N ARG A 405 22.56 -15.02 -0.86
CA ARG A 405 22.70 -13.56 -0.84
C ARG A 405 22.97 -13.06 0.58
N PHE A 406 22.20 -13.51 1.55
CA PHE A 406 22.37 -13.16 2.96
C PHE A 406 23.71 -13.63 3.53
N ALA A 407 24.18 -14.82 3.14
CA ALA A 407 25.52 -15.28 3.51
C ALA A 407 26.63 -14.35 2.97
N ASN A 408 26.51 -13.87 1.73
CA ASN A 408 27.45 -12.89 1.17
C ASN A 408 27.37 -11.53 1.89
N ASP A 409 26.15 -11.15 2.30
CA ASP A 409 25.86 -9.94 3.05
C ASP A 409 26.08 -10.13 4.56
N GLN A 410 26.73 -11.21 5.03
CA GLN A 410 27.02 -11.42 6.46
C GLN A 410 25.76 -11.33 7.38
N VAL A 411 24.58 -11.58 6.82
CA VAL A 411 23.34 -11.76 7.58
C VAL A 411 23.26 -13.22 7.98
N ASP A 412 23.25 -13.48 9.29
CA ASP A 412 23.29 -14.82 9.84
C ASP A 412 21.88 -15.44 9.85
N VAL A 413 21.63 -16.35 8.92
CA VAL A 413 20.34 -17.03 8.77
C VAL A 413 20.33 -18.31 9.60
N LEU A 414 19.64 -18.25 10.73
CA LEU A 414 19.48 -19.34 11.67
C LEU A 414 18.21 -20.13 11.32
N THR A 415 18.32 -21.05 10.37
CA THR A 415 17.24 -21.98 10.00
C THR A 415 17.08 -23.10 11.03
N ASN A 416 15.97 -23.84 10.94
CA ASN A 416 15.57 -24.87 11.90
C ASN A 416 15.65 -24.39 13.37
N SER A 417 15.39 -23.10 13.57
CA SER A 417 15.57 -22.40 14.84
C SER A 417 14.26 -21.78 15.31
N ARG A 418 13.83 -22.11 16.52
CA ARG A 418 12.56 -21.65 17.09
C ARG A 418 12.81 -20.83 18.34
N VAL A 419 12.29 -19.60 18.35
CA VAL A 419 12.34 -18.74 19.54
C VAL A 419 11.54 -19.40 20.66
N LYS A 420 12.13 -19.43 21.85
CA LYS A 420 11.53 -19.95 23.08
C LYS A 420 11.07 -18.83 24.00
N GLU A 421 11.91 -17.81 24.18
CA GLU A 421 11.67 -16.68 25.07
C GLU A 421 12.52 -15.49 24.62
N VAL A 422 11.95 -14.30 24.69
CA VAL A 422 12.66 -13.05 24.44
C VAL A 422 12.88 -12.36 25.79
N LYS A 423 14.11 -12.00 26.12
CA LYS A 423 14.44 -11.23 27.33
C LYS A 423 14.77 -9.78 26.92
N LYS A 424 14.98 -8.91 27.90
CA LYS A 424 15.29 -7.50 27.65
C LYS A 424 16.55 -7.28 26.80
N ASP A 425 17.55 -8.13 27.00
CA ASP A 425 18.92 -7.95 26.50
C ASP A 425 19.43 -9.11 25.63
N LYS A 426 18.64 -10.18 25.52
CA LYS A 426 18.97 -11.37 24.73
C LYS A 426 17.74 -12.17 24.31
N ILE A 427 17.90 -13.04 23.32
CA ILE A 427 16.89 -14.00 22.87
C ILE A 427 17.33 -15.43 23.14
N LEU A 428 16.39 -16.27 23.56
CA LEU A 428 16.59 -17.71 23.75
C LEU A 428 15.86 -18.47 22.64
N PHE A 429 16.54 -19.38 21.96
CA PHE A 429 15.96 -20.17 20.87
C PHE A 429 16.53 -21.60 20.86
N THR A 430 15.76 -22.54 20.33
CA THR A 430 16.23 -23.91 20.09
C THR A 430 16.56 -24.09 18.62
N GLN A 431 17.74 -24.61 18.32
CA GLN A 431 18.17 -24.93 16.96
C GLN A 431 18.37 -26.43 16.81
N ILE A 432 17.90 -27.01 15.70
CA ILE A 432 18.13 -28.42 15.41
C ILE A 432 19.54 -28.58 14.83
N GLU A 433 20.42 -29.24 15.59
CA GLU A 433 21.76 -29.64 15.16
C GLU A 433 21.88 -31.15 15.34
N ASP A 434 22.36 -31.86 14.33
CA ASP A 434 22.46 -33.33 14.33
C ASP A 434 21.17 -34.06 14.75
N GLY A 435 20.02 -33.49 14.37
CA GLY A 435 18.69 -34.02 14.68
C GLY A 435 18.23 -33.78 16.13
N LYS A 436 18.99 -33.05 16.95
CA LYS A 436 18.64 -32.73 18.34
C LYS A 436 18.42 -31.23 18.54
N PRO A 437 17.40 -30.82 19.31
CA PRO A 437 17.23 -29.41 19.66
C PRO A 437 18.27 -28.99 20.70
N ILE A 438 19.11 -28.03 20.36
CA ILE A 438 20.07 -27.39 21.26
C ILE A 438 19.56 -26.00 21.62
N LEU A 439 19.59 -25.66 22.92
CA LEU A 439 19.24 -24.33 23.39
C LEU A 439 20.43 -23.39 23.19
N LYS A 440 20.20 -22.28 22.50
CA LYS A 440 21.17 -21.22 22.28
C LYS A 440 20.62 -19.87 22.76
N GLU A 441 21.55 -18.95 23.00
CA GLU A 441 21.23 -17.56 23.32
C GLU A 441 22.00 -16.61 22.42
N LEU A 442 21.38 -15.47 22.11
CA LEU A 442 22.00 -14.38 21.36
C LEU A 442 21.74 -13.05 22.09
N PRO A 443 22.77 -12.28 22.45
CA PRO A 443 22.61 -10.91 22.92
C PRO A 443 21.92 -10.07 21.84
N MET A 444 21.10 -9.10 22.24
CA MET A 444 20.42 -8.23 21.28
C MET A 444 20.17 -6.83 21.83
N GLY A 445 20.22 -5.85 20.94
CA GLY A 445 19.81 -4.48 21.19
C GLY A 445 18.46 -4.18 20.56
N PHE A 446 18.08 -4.97 19.57
CA PHE A 446 16.85 -4.85 18.82
C PHE A 446 16.31 -6.23 18.44
N CYS A 447 15.01 -6.43 18.63
CA CYS A 447 14.31 -7.62 18.15
C CYS A 447 13.09 -7.20 17.32
N LEU A 448 12.98 -7.68 16.08
CA LEU A 448 11.75 -7.62 15.30
C LEU A 448 11.01 -8.95 15.39
N TRP A 449 9.75 -8.92 15.80
CA TRP A 449 8.84 -10.05 15.72
C TRP A 449 7.94 -9.93 14.49
N SER A 450 8.25 -10.68 13.44
CA SER A 450 7.55 -10.64 12.15
C SER A 450 6.77 -11.92 11.82
N THR A 451 6.71 -12.85 12.78
CA THR A 451 6.03 -14.15 12.62
C THR A 451 4.68 -14.20 13.33
N GLY A 452 3.77 -15.01 12.80
CA GLY A 452 2.51 -15.33 13.47
C GLY A 452 1.44 -14.26 13.30
N VAL A 453 0.30 -14.68 12.76
CA VAL A 453 -0.93 -13.87 12.73
C VAL A 453 -2.08 -14.66 13.32
N CYS A 454 -2.99 -13.98 14.01
CA CYS A 454 -4.26 -14.50 14.50
C CYS A 454 -5.39 -13.51 14.18
N GLN A 455 -6.61 -14.01 14.04
CA GLN A 455 -7.80 -13.18 13.83
C GLN A 455 -8.61 -13.06 15.10
#